data_AF-A0A183GDF3-F1
#
_entry.id   AF-A0A183GDF3-F1
#
_cell.length_a   1.000
_cell.length_b   1.000
_cell.length_c   1.000
_cell.angle_alpha   90.00
_cell.angle_beta   90.00
_cell.angle_gamma   90.00
#
_symmetry.space_group_name_H-M   'P 1'
#
loop_
_entity.id
_entity.type
_entity.pdbx_description
1 polymer ?
#
loop_
_entity_poly.entity_id
_entity_poly.type
_entity_poly.pdbx_seq_one_letter_code
_entity_poly.pdbx_strand_id
1 'polypeptide(L)'
;METIRKTDHNELLTTGAKVDRKNIGGVEFLVNSTVHHLVDSHKIISPRVAVLRLKTKDQGTIFIINGYASTSTSTEEEKEGFYKLFERTVNDGKTYYKVVIGT
;
A
#
# COMPACT_ATOMS: atom_id res chain seq x y z
N MET A 1 -9.25 10.80 -3.34
CA MET A 1 -10.30 9.89 -2.87
C MET A 1 -9.83 8.47 -3.18
N GLU A 2 -9.90 7.54 -2.21
CA GLU A 2 -9.57 6.12 -2.44
C GLU A 2 -10.67 5.48 -3.30
N THR A 3 -10.30 4.63 -4.26
CA THR A 3 -11.26 3.97 -5.13
C THR A 3 -11.10 2.45 -5.01
N ILE A 4 -12.18 1.76 -4.63
CA ILE A 4 -12.27 0.30 -4.64
C ILE A 4 -13.16 -0.12 -5.81
N ARG A 5 -12.68 -1.01 -6.68
CA ARG A 5 -13.44 -1.53 -7.82
C ARG A 5 -13.26 -3.04 -7.94
N LYS A 6 -14.32 -3.73 -8.38
CA LYS A 6 -14.19 -5.11 -8.89
C LYS A 6 -13.82 -5.07 -10.36
N THR A 7 -12.85 -5.89 -10.77
CA THR A 7 -12.47 -6.04 -12.19
C THR A 7 -13.36 -7.07 -12.88
N ASP A 8 -13.31 -7.13 -14.21
CA ASP A 8 -14.03 -8.13 -15.02
C ASP A 8 -13.61 -9.58 -14.69
N HIS A 9 -12.45 -9.75 -14.04
CA HIS A 9 -11.91 -11.03 -13.59
C HIS A 9 -12.23 -11.32 -12.11
N ASN A 10 -13.20 -10.59 -11.53
CA ASN A 10 -13.66 -10.69 -10.15
C ASN A 10 -12.59 -10.33 -9.09
N GLU A 11 -11.55 -9.59 -9.47
CA GLU A 11 -10.49 -9.15 -8.56
C GLU A 11 -10.89 -7.86 -7.83
N LEU A 12 -10.29 -7.60 -6.68
CA LEU A 12 -10.45 -6.34 -5.97
C LEU A 12 -9.28 -5.42 -6.28
N LEU A 13 -9.55 -4.31 -6.96
CA LEU A 13 -8.59 -3.23 -7.17
C LEU A 13 -8.80 -2.15 -6.13
N THR A 14 -7.73 -1.75 -5.44
CA THR A 14 -7.74 -0.55 -4.60
C THR A 14 -6.64 0.40 -5.00
N THR A 15 -7.00 1.63 -5.37
CA THR A 15 -6.08 2.63 -5.91
C THR A 15 -6.04 3.87 -5.03
N GLY A 16 -4.82 4.29 -4.69
CA GLY A 16 -4.55 5.55 -4.01
C GLY A 16 -4.64 6.77 -4.92
N ALA A 17 -4.83 7.94 -4.32
CA ALA A 17 -4.86 9.19 -5.07
C ALA A 17 -3.45 9.54 -5.61
N LYS A 18 -3.40 10.04 -6.85
CA LYS A 18 -2.23 10.74 -7.38
C LYS A 18 -2.19 12.17 -6.86
N VAL A 19 -1.00 12.77 -6.82
CA VAL A 19 -0.85 14.19 -6.52
C VAL A 19 -1.40 15.02 -7.67
N ASP A 20 -2.30 15.97 -7.41
CA ASP A 20 -2.92 16.79 -8.45
C ASP A 20 -1.87 17.46 -9.34
N ARG A 21 -2.11 17.38 -10.66
CA ARG A 21 -1.23 17.94 -11.71
C ARG A 21 0.20 17.36 -11.75
N LYS A 22 0.46 16.27 -11.01
CA LYS A 22 1.72 15.51 -11.09
C LYS A 22 1.42 14.02 -11.33
N ASN A 23 2.20 13.36 -12.17
CA ASN A 23 2.13 11.88 -12.32
C ASN A 23 2.87 11.19 -11.17
N ILE A 24 2.55 11.56 -9.93
CA ILE A 24 3.24 11.10 -8.73
C ILE A 24 2.25 10.38 -7.82
N GLY A 25 2.65 9.19 -7.37
CA GLY A 25 1.85 8.35 -6.49
C GLY A 25 0.91 7.44 -7.27
N GLY A 26 -0.22 7.09 -6.64
CA GLY A 26 -1.15 6.11 -7.19
C GLY A 26 -0.73 4.67 -6.88
N VAL A 27 -0.17 4.44 -5.69
CA VAL A 27 0.02 3.07 -5.17
C VAL A 27 -1.31 2.33 -5.17
N GLU A 28 -1.26 1.06 -5.55
CA GLU A 28 -2.45 0.22 -5.64
C GLU A 28 -2.17 -1.23 -5.25
N PHE A 29 -3.26 -1.94 -4.96
CA PHE A 29 -3.27 -3.38 -4.79
C PHE A 29 -4.31 -3.98 -5.71
N LEU A 30 -3.90 -4.99 -6.48
CA LEU A 30 -4.80 -5.89 -7.18
C LEU A 30 -4.84 -7.21 -6.41
N VAL A 31 -5.99 -7.55 -5.85
CA VAL A 31 -6.17 -8.74 -5.03
C VAL A 31 -6.98 -9.77 -5.80
N ASN A 32 -6.38 -10.94 -6.01
CA ASN A 32 -7.05 -12.05 -6.66
C ASN A 32 -8.30 -12.50 -5.87
N SER A 33 -9.37 -12.80 -6.59
CA SER A 33 -10.67 -13.22 -6.02
C SER A 33 -10.58 -14.41 -5.06
N THR A 34 -9.64 -15.33 -5.31
CA THR A 34 -9.43 -16.53 -4.47
C THR A 34 -8.96 -16.20 -3.05
N VAL A 35 -8.22 -15.09 -2.88
CA VAL A 35 -7.68 -14.65 -1.58
C VAL A 35 -8.36 -13.40 -1.04
N HIS A 36 -9.32 -12.83 -1.77
CA HIS A 36 -10.06 -11.63 -1.37
C HIS A 36 -10.70 -11.76 0.03
N HIS A 37 -11.19 -12.94 0.37
CA HIS A 37 -11.80 -13.22 1.68
C HIS A 37 -10.82 -13.09 2.87
N LEU A 38 -9.51 -13.02 2.61
CA LEU A 38 -8.48 -12.79 3.62
C LEU A 38 -8.20 -11.30 3.83
N VAL A 39 -8.69 -10.41 2.96
CA VAL A 39 -8.51 -8.97 3.10
C VAL A 39 -9.29 -8.49 4.32
N ASP A 40 -8.58 -8.00 5.32
CA ASP A 40 -9.16 -7.42 6.53
C ASP A 40 -9.32 -5.91 6.39
N SER A 41 -8.29 -5.24 5.86
CA SER A 41 -8.38 -3.82 5.54
C SER A 41 -7.35 -3.40 4.50
N HIS A 42 -7.63 -2.26 3.87
CA HIS A 42 -6.71 -1.55 3.01
C HIS A 42 -6.65 -0.08 3.48
N LYS A 43 -5.47 0.53 3.41
CA LYS A 43 -5.28 1.92 3.79
C LYS A 43 -4.23 2.59 2.90
N ILE A 44 -4.62 3.70 2.28
CA ILE A 44 -3.67 4.63 1.65
C ILE A 44 -3.14 5.58 2.72
N ILE A 45 -1.84 5.50 3.01
CA ILE A 45 -1.17 6.35 4.01
C ILE A 45 -0.76 7.69 3.38
N SER A 46 -0.30 7.63 2.12
CA SER A 46 0.03 8.79 1.30
C SER A 46 -0.11 8.41 -0.18
N PRO A 47 0.02 9.36 -1.13
CA PRO A 47 0.06 9.03 -2.55
C PRO A 47 1.08 7.94 -2.92
N ARG A 48 2.12 7.74 -2.10
CA ARG A 48 3.24 6.82 -2.36
C ARG A 48 3.34 5.65 -1.39
N VAL A 49 2.47 5.55 -0.38
CA VAL A 49 2.53 4.48 0.63
C VAL A 49 1.13 3.94 0.89
N ALA A 50 0.96 2.64 0.71
CA ALA A 50 -0.28 1.92 0.99
C ALA A 50 -0.01 0.65 1.79
N VAL A 51 -1.01 0.24 2.57
CA VAL A 51 -0.96 -0.94 3.41
C VAL A 51 -2.18 -1.81 3.12
N LEU A 52 -1.93 -3.08 2.80
CA LEU A 52 -2.94 -4.13 2.72
C LEU A 52 -2.76 -5.07 3.91
N ARG A 53 -3.80 -5.19 4.72
CA ARG A 53 -3.84 -6.09 5.87
C ARG A 53 -4.61 -7.34 5.49
N LEU A 54 -3.94 -8.48 5.54
CA LEU A 54 -4.56 -9.79 5.38
C LEU A 54 -4.67 -10.48 6.73
N LYS A 55 -5.79 -11.15 6.97
CA LYS A 55 -6.04 -11.94 8.17
C LYS A 55 -6.22 -13.40 7.77
N THR A 56 -5.25 -14.23 8.15
CA THR A 56 -5.34 -15.68 7.98
C THR A 56 -5.85 -16.31 9.27
N LYS A 57 -6.43 -17.51 9.17
CA LYS A 57 -6.91 -18.25 10.35
C LYS A 57 -5.76 -18.72 11.25
N ASP A 58 -4.65 -19.11 10.64
CA ASP A 58 -3.58 -19.86 11.34
C ASP A 58 -2.28 -19.06 11.55
N GLN A 59 -1.95 -18.12 10.65
CA GLN A 59 -0.68 -17.36 10.68
C GLN A 59 -0.85 -15.94 11.24
N GLY A 60 -2.05 -15.60 11.72
CA GLY A 60 -2.36 -14.29 12.23
C GLY A 60 -2.51 -13.22 11.14
N THR A 61 -2.06 -12.01 11.43
CA THR A 61 -2.19 -10.88 10.50
C THR A 61 -0.90 -10.67 9.71
N ILE A 62 -1.03 -10.59 8.39
CA ILE A 62 0.04 -10.24 7.45
C ILE A 62 -0.19 -8.79 7.01
N PHE A 63 0.87 -7.98 7.07
CA PHE A 63 0.85 -6.62 6.54
C PHE A 63 1.69 -6.55 5.28
N ILE A 64 1.09 -6.16 4.17
CA ILE A 64 1.78 -5.89 2.92
C ILE A 64 1.85 -4.38 2.76
N ILE A 65 3.06 -3.84 2.67
CA ILE A 65 3.32 -2.40 2.60
C ILE A 65 3.90 -2.13 1.21
N ASN A 66 3.14 -1.39 0.39
CA ASN A 66 3.59 -0.95 -0.92
C ASN A 66 4.13 0.48 -0.83
N GLY A 67 5.38 0.67 -1.22
CA GLY A 67 6.05 1.97 -1.28
C GLY A 67 6.49 2.31 -2.69
N TYR A 68 6.04 3.45 -3.21
CA TYR A 68 6.60 4.05 -4.42
C TYR A 68 7.72 5.01 -4.04
N ALA A 69 8.97 4.54 -4.10
CA ALA A 69 10.12 5.30 -3.65
C ALA A 69 10.33 6.58 -4.47
N SER A 70 10.87 7.61 -3.82
CA SER A 70 11.27 8.84 -4.50
C SER A 70 12.35 8.57 -5.55
N THR A 71 12.18 9.17 -6.73
CA THR A 71 13.14 9.10 -7.82
C THR A 71 14.38 9.95 -7.51
N SER A 72 15.47 9.74 -8.26
CA SER A 72 16.71 10.54 -8.15
C SER A 72 16.48 12.05 -8.31
N THR A 73 15.45 12.44 -9.04
CA THR A 73 15.04 13.83 -9.30
C THR A 73 14.21 14.47 -8.17
N SER A 74 13.80 13.70 -7.17
CA SER A 74 13.08 14.23 -6.00
C SER A 74 14.02 15.07 -5.14
N THR A 75 13.49 16.10 -4.48
CA THR A 75 14.30 16.88 -3.52
C THR A 75 14.70 16.01 -2.33
N GLU A 76 15.77 16.39 -1.63
CA GLU A 76 16.18 15.66 -0.42
C GLU A 76 15.09 15.69 0.66
N GLU A 77 14.33 16.79 0.76
CA GLU A 77 13.18 16.89 1.65
C GLU A 77 12.06 15.90 1.29
N GLU A 78 11.75 15.73 0.00
CA GLU A 78 10.77 14.75 -0.47
C GLU A 78 11.22 13.30 -0.21
N LYS A 79 12.51 13.00 -0.40
CA LYS A 79 13.10 11.69 -0.09
C LYS A 79 13.03 11.41 1.41
N GLU A 80 13.49 12.35 2.23
CA GLU A 80 13.50 12.23 3.68
C GLU A 80 12.08 12.10 4.24
N GLY A 81 11.14 12.91 3.74
CA GLY A 81 9.72 12.83 4.10
C GLY A 81 9.11 11.47 3.77
N PHE A 82 9.44 10.91 2.59
CA PHE A 82 9.03 9.56 2.22
C PHE A 82 9.60 8.51 3.17
N TYR A 83 10.91 8.48 3.39
CA TYR A 83 11.55 7.42 4.20
C TYR A 83 11.13 7.48 5.67
N LYS A 84 10.97 8.68 6.25
CA LYS A 84 10.43 8.84 7.60
C LYS A 84 9.00 8.30 7.73
N LEU A 85 8.14 8.59 6.75
CA LEU A 85 6.77 8.07 6.74
C LEU A 85 6.76 6.54 6.54
N PHE A 86 7.61 6.05 5.65
CA PHE A 86 7.71 4.63 5.33
C PHE A 86 8.20 3.82 6.54
N GLU A 87 9.26 4.28 7.21
CA GLU A 87 9.77 3.70 8.45
C GLU A 87 8.68 3.64 9.53
N ARG A 88 7.95 4.74 9.75
CA ARG A 88 6.82 4.76 10.69
C ARG A 88 5.76 3.72 10.32
N THR A 89 5.46 3.57 9.03
CA THR A 89 4.48 2.59 8.53
C THR A 89 4.95 1.16 8.73
N VAL A 90 6.23 0.87 8.47
CA VAL A 90 6.84 -0.45 8.70
C VAL A 90 6.90 -0.78 10.19
N ASN A 91 7.13 0.20 11.04
CA ASN A 91 7.20 0.02 12.49
C ASN A 91 5.82 0.04 13.17
N ASP A 92 4.76 0.44 12.46
CA ASP A 92 3.41 0.46 12.99
C ASP A 92 2.86 -0.97 13.19
N GLY A 93 2.24 -1.20 14.35
CA GLY A 93 1.65 -2.48 14.74
C GLY A 93 2.65 -3.59 15.15
N LYS A 94 2.20 -4.45 16.07
CA LYS A 94 2.89 -5.69 16.45
C LYS A 94 2.35 -6.84 15.60
N THR A 95 3.12 -7.28 14.61
CA THR A 95 2.67 -8.26 13.62
C THR A 95 3.81 -9.24 13.37
N TYR A 96 3.49 -10.51 13.16
CA TYR A 96 4.51 -11.54 12.92
C TYR A 96 5.11 -11.44 11.51
N TYR A 97 4.31 -11.01 10.53
CA TYR A 97 4.72 -10.93 9.13
C TYR A 97 4.44 -9.54 8.56
N LYS A 98 5.51 -8.90 8.08
CA LYS A 98 5.47 -7.68 7.28
C LYS A 98 6.18 -7.95 5.97
N VAL A 99 5.52 -7.66 4.86
CA VAL A 99 6.07 -7.79 3.51
C VAL A 99 6.17 -6.38 2.94
N VAL A 100 7.37 -5.98 2.55
CA VAL A 100 7.62 -4.69 1.90
C VAL A 100 7.80 -4.93 0.41
N ILE A 101 7.02 -4.22 -0.40
CA ILE A 101 7.10 -4.27 -1.87
C ILE A 101 7.30 -2.85 -2.42
N GLY A 102 7.96 -2.78 -3.57
CA GLY A 102 8.20 -1.53 -4.30
C GLY A 102 7.48 -1.54 -5.65
N THR A 103 7.05 -0.35 -6.08
CA THR A 103 6.59 -0.06 -7.44
C THR A 103 7.54 0.91 -8.14
#